data_AF-A0A847MYH5-F1
#
_entry.id   AF-A0A847MYH5-F1
#
_cell.length_a   1.000
_cell.length_b   1.000
_cell.length_c   1.000
_cell.angle_alpha   90.00
_cell.angle_beta   90.00
_cell.angle_gamma   90.00
#
_symmetry.space_group_name_H-M   'P 1'
#
loop_
_entity.id
_entity.type
_entity.pdbx_description
1 polymer ?
#
loop_
_entity_poly.entity_id
_entity_poly.type
_entity_poly.pdbx_seq_one_letter_code
_entity_poly.pdbx_strand_id
1 'polypeptide(L)'
;VDEFSLHKGHRYATVVLDWETGEILFLEEGNSERQLLHFFQKVGRTWMMQVKSISMDMNAQYCKAVEGAYPHIAIVYDAFHICKNFNDRILTELRRLEQNRLQEAASSCRAKLTKLRKALCDAAQSEKPEIELEVEELRTSVREAGRQYAALKGSRFVITSSRDVLKRKDELAREHNRHLAQRYENKGLPLPNGERKWSIRNVQRLEQVLGENENLKLAFFLGDQLKAGLACTDEQRMREGLEQWLALSQSYVVQIPMLKAFNKMIQTRMEGIVSRVRYPTSNGPLEGCNTMIKTVRRQAYGFRDTQYFFLKLWDRSRWRRKTRSVEKTKLDRVRANEQWEKSHSKIS
;
A
#
# COMPACT_ATOMS: atom_id res chain seq x y z
N VAL A 1 0.51 -14.57 -9.58
CA VAL A 1 -0.81 -14.34 -10.20
C VAL A 1 -1.35 -13.05 -9.64
N ASP A 2 -1.83 -12.16 -10.49
CA ASP A 2 -2.42 -10.88 -10.07
C ASP A 2 -3.54 -10.46 -11.03
N GLU A 3 -4.32 -9.46 -10.64
CA GLU A 3 -5.35 -8.82 -11.45
C GLU A 3 -5.04 -7.34 -11.70
N PHE A 4 -5.38 -6.84 -12.88
CA PHE A 4 -5.30 -5.41 -13.17
C PHE A 4 -6.55 -4.90 -13.87
N SER A 5 -6.90 -3.64 -13.59
CA SER A 5 -8.05 -2.96 -14.18
C SER A 5 -7.77 -2.58 -15.64
N LEU A 6 -8.64 -3.04 -16.55
CA LEU A 6 -8.63 -2.72 -17.97
C LEU A 6 -9.16 -1.30 -18.23
N HIS A 7 -10.35 -1.01 -17.68
CA HIS A 7 -11.05 0.27 -17.80
C HIS A 7 -11.49 0.76 -16.42
N LYS A 8 -11.76 2.07 -16.29
CA LYS A 8 -12.45 2.60 -15.10
C LYS A 8 -13.84 1.94 -15.02
N GLY A 9 -14.14 1.25 -13.92
CA GLY A 9 -15.45 0.62 -13.69
C GLY A 9 -15.51 -0.90 -13.92
N HIS A 10 -14.83 -1.68 -13.06
CA HIS A 10 -15.11 -3.11 -12.83
C HIS A 10 -14.74 -4.15 -13.93
N ARG A 11 -14.01 -3.78 -14.98
CA ARG A 11 -13.38 -4.76 -15.90
C ARG A 11 -11.94 -5.05 -15.50
N TYR A 12 -11.65 -6.31 -15.21
CA TYR A 12 -10.33 -6.78 -14.77
C TYR A 12 -9.75 -7.79 -15.76
N ALA A 13 -8.45 -7.98 -15.72
CA ALA A 13 -7.75 -9.05 -16.41
C ALA A 13 -6.81 -9.77 -15.45
N THR A 14 -6.75 -11.08 -15.56
CA THR A 14 -5.84 -11.96 -14.83
C THR A 14 -4.52 -12.03 -15.57
N VAL A 15 -3.43 -11.83 -14.84
CA VAL A 15 -2.06 -12.01 -15.35
C VAL A 15 -1.33 -13.08 -14.53
N VAL A 16 -0.75 -14.04 -15.25
CA VAL A 16 0.18 -15.02 -14.68
C VAL A 16 1.54 -14.75 -15.27
N LEU A 17 2.53 -14.63 -14.38
CA LEU A 17 3.92 -14.35 -14.74
C LEU A 17 4.80 -15.52 -14.34
N ASP A 18 5.85 -15.73 -15.11
CA ASP A 18 7.01 -16.48 -14.66
C ASP A 18 7.74 -15.65 -13.60
N TRP A 19 7.99 -16.26 -12.44
CA TRP A 19 8.53 -15.54 -11.29
C TRP A 19 10.00 -15.13 -11.47
N GLU A 20 10.82 -15.93 -12.16
CA GLU A 20 12.25 -15.65 -12.33
C GLU A 20 12.50 -14.61 -13.42
N THR A 21 11.80 -14.75 -14.54
CA THR A 21 12.00 -13.93 -15.75
C THR A 21 11.11 -12.70 -15.78
N GLY A 22 9.95 -12.75 -15.10
CA GLY A 22 8.91 -11.71 -15.18
C GLY A 22 8.14 -11.73 -16.52
N GLU A 23 8.27 -12.79 -17.31
CA GLU A 23 7.53 -12.95 -18.55
C GLU A 23 6.07 -13.26 -18.27
N ILE A 24 5.16 -12.70 -19.08
CA ILE A 24 3.76 -13.08 -19.05
C ILE A 24 3.66 -14.51 -19.59
N LEU A 25 3.05 -15.41 -18.81
CA LEU A 25 2.71 -16.77 -19.19
C LEU A 25 1.24 -16.88 -19.62
N PHE A 26 0.38 -16.06 -19.02
CA PHE A 26 -1.05 -16.05 -19.29
C PHE A 26 -1.64 -14.67 -19.06
N LEU A 27 -2.61 -14.33 -19.90
CA LEU A 27 -3.32 -13.07 -19.85
C LEU A 27 -4.73 -13.29 -20.39
N GLU A 28 -5.74 -13.05 -19.56
CA GLU A 28 -7.14 -13.24 -19.93
C GLU A 28 -8.04 -12.23 -19.23
N GLU A 29 -9.11 -11.80 -19.88
CA GLU A 29 -10.12 -10.94 -19.28
C GLU A 29 -10.93 -11.70 -18.22
N GLY A 30 -11.16 -11.04 -17.08
CA GLY A 30 -11.78 -11.59 -15.87
C GLY A 30 -10.80 -11.75 -14.71
N ASN A 31 -11.32 -12.03 -13.53
CA ASN A 31 -10.57 -12.23 -12.29
C ASN A 31 -11.20 -13.30 -11.37
N SER A 32 -11.84 -14.29 -11.99
CA SER A 32 -12.54 -15.38 -11.32
C SER A 32 -11.72 -16.68 -11.34
N GLU A 33 -12.23 -17.69 -10.63
CA GLU A 33 -11.70 -19.07 -10.63
C GLU A 33 -11.48 -19.60 -12.06
N ARG A 34 -12.39 -19.24 -12.99
CA ARG A 34 -12.35 -19.66 -14.39
C ARG A 34 -11.02 -19.33 -15.09
N GLN A 35 -10.48 -18.14 -14.86
CA GLN A 35 -9.25 -17.70 -15.53
C GLN A 35 -8.04 -18.57 -15.15
N LEU A 36 -7.96 -18.99 -13.88
CA LEU A 36 -6.90 -19.89 -13.45
C LEU A 36 -7.12 -21.33 -13.95
N LEU A 37 -8.35 -21.80 -14.01
CA LEU A 37 -8.64 -23.11 -14.59
C LEU A 37 -8.28 -23.16 -16.09
N HIS A 38 -8.58 -22.09 -16.84
CA HIS A 38 -8.14 -21.96 -18.24
C HIS A 38 -6.62 -21.96 -18.36
N PHE A 39 -5.91 -21.27 -17.46
CA PHE A 39 -4.46 -21.31 -17.41
C PHE A 39 -3.94 -22.74 -17.17
N PHE A 40 -4.49 -23.47 -16.20
CA PHE A 40 -4.10 -24.84 -15.90
C PHE A 40 -4.32 -25.78 -17.09
N GLN A 41 -5.46 -25.64 -17.79
CA GLN A 41 -5.74 -26.38 -19.01
C GLN A 41 -4.73 -26.07 -20.12
N LYS A 42 -4.36 -24.80 -20.27
CA LYS A 42 -3.43 -24.34 -21.30
C LYS A 42 -2.00 -24.86 -21.11
N VAL A 43 -1.48 -24.87 -19.88
CA VAL A 43 -0.12 -25.36 -19.59
C VAL A 43 -0.08 -26.88 -19.40
N GLY A 44 -1.22 -27.48 -19.07
CA GLY A 44 -1.38 -28.92 -18.91
C GLY A 44 -0.93 -29.44 -17.53
N ARG A 45 -1.46 -30.62 -17.18
CA ARG A 45 -1.24 -31.25 -15.87
C ARG A 45 0.24 -31.56 -15.61
N THR A 46 0.97 -32.04 -16.61
CA THR A 46 2.39 -32.40 -16.47
C THR A 46 3.24 -31.21 -16.02
N TRP A 47 2.94 -30.01 -16.53
CA TRP A 47 3.63 -28.79 -16.13
C TRP A 47 3.21 -28.37 -14.71
N MET A 48 1.91 -28.35 -14.42
CA MET A 48 1.38 -27.97 -13.10
C MET A 48 1.88 -28.86 -11.96
N MET A 49 2.09 -30.16 -12.20
CA MET A 49 2.64 -31.08 -11.19
C MET A 49 4.09 -30.77 -10.79
N GLN A 50 4.81 -29.95 -11.56
CA GLN A 50 6.17 -29.51 -11.24
C GLN A 50 6.17 -28.19 -10.46
N VAL A 51 5.04 -27.50 -10.40
CA VAL A 51 4.91 -26.22 -9.69
C VAL A 51 4.91 -26.47 -8.20
N LYS A 52 5.83 -25.82 -7.48
CA LYS A 52 5.96 -25.94 -6.03
C LYS A 52 5.10 -24.95 -5.27
N SER A 53 5.00 -23.72 -5.79
CA SER A 53 4.27 -22.64 -5.16
C SER A 53 3.74 -21.62 -6.16
N ILE A 54 2.67 -20.94 -5.79
CA ILE A 54 2.09 -19.83 -6.55
C ILE A 54 1.97 -18.63 -5.61
N SER A 55 2.66 -17.55 -5.95
CA SER A 55 2.47 -16.26 -5.29
C SER A 55 1.25 -15.53 -5.86
N MET A 56 0.36 -15.08 -4.98
CA MET A 56 -0.87 -14.38 -5.36
C MET A 56 -1.42 -13.49 -4.26
N ASP A 57 -2.34 -12.61 -4.65
CA ASP A 57 -3.18 -11.87 -3.73
C ASP A 57 -4.18 -12.77 -2.99
N MET A 58 -4.79 -12.25 -1.93
CA MET A 58 -5.81 -12.96 -1.14
C MET A 58 -7.18 -13.05 -1.84
N ASN A 59 -7.20 -13.21 -3.16
CA ASN A 59 -8.43 -13.42 -3.94
C ASN A 59 -8.96 -14.82 -3.68
N ALA A 60 -10.13 -14.90 -3.02
CA ALA A 60 -10.74 -16.18 -2.64
C ALA A 60 -11.06 -17.10 -3.84
N GLN A 61 -11.35 -16.53 -5.01
CA GLN A 61 -11.62 -17.30 -6.24
C GLN A 61 -10.34 -17.98 -6.75
N TYR A 62 -9.19 -17.30 -6.63
CA TYR A 62 -7.91 -17.88 -7.01
C TYR A 62 -7.45 -18.96 -6.03
N CYS A 63 -7.61 -18.71 -4.73
CA CYS A 63 -7.32 -19.73 -3.70
C CYS A 63 -8.12 -21.00 -3.97
N LYS A 64 -9.43 -20.87 -4.21
CA LYS A 64 -10.32 -21.98 -4.52
C LYS A 64 -9.88 -22.75 -5.76
N ALA A 65 -9.47 -22.04 -6.82
CA ALA A 65 -8.96 -22.66 -8.04
C ALA A 65 -7.73 -23.54 -7.77
N VAL A 66 -6.74 -23.02 -7.03
CA VAL A 66 -5.49 -23.74 -6.73
C VAL A 66 -5.74 -24.87 -5.76
N GLU A 67 -6.41 -24.62 -4.64
CA GLU A 67 -6.70 -25.61 -3.60
C GLU A 67 -7.56 -26.76 -4.16
N GLY A 68 -8.52 -26.46 -5.06
CA GLY A 68 -9.38 -27.46 -5.68
C GLY A 68 -8.67 -28.30 -6.76
N ALA A 69 -7.83 -27.69 -7.60
CA ALA A 69 -7.17 -28.39 -8.70
C ALA A 69 -5.85 -29.06 -8.31
N TYR A 70 -5.06 -28.41 -7.45
CA TYR A 70 -3.70 -28.81 -7.11
C TYR A 70 -3.35 -28.54 -5.63
N PRO A 71 -3.86 -29.36 -4.69
CA PRO A 71 -3.63 -29.18 -3.25
C PRO A 71 -2.17 -29.21 -2.80
N HIS A 72 -1.27 -29.80 -3.60
CA HIS A 72 0.17 -29.88 -3.30
C HIS A 72 0.91 -28.56 -3.51
N ILE A 73 0.32 -27.60 -4.23
CA ILE A 73 0.95 -26.32 -4.54
C ILE A 73 0.77 -25.38 -3.35
N ALA A 74 1.88 -24.89 -2.81
CA ALA A 74 1.83 -23.90 -1.73
C ALA A 74 1.38 -22.53 -2.26
N ILE A 75 0.29 -21.99 -1.71
CA ILE A 75 -0.12 -20.61 -1.96
C ILE A 75 0.74 -19.68 -1.13
N VAL A 76 1.34 -18.66 -1.75
CA VAL A 76 2.14 -17.65 -1.06
C VAL A 76 1.43 -16.31 -1.16
N TYR A 77 0.93 -15.82 -0.03
CA TYR A 77 0.28 -14.51 -0.01
C TYR A 77 1.29 -13.37 -0.01
N ASP A 78 0.96 -12.33 -0.77
CA ASP A 78 1.75 -11.12 -0.79
C ASP A 78 1.57 -10.29 0.51
N ALA A 79 2.67 -10.13 1.25
CA ALA A 79 2.74 -9.30 2.45
C ALA A 79 2.39 -7.82 2.21
N PHE A 80 2.67 -7.28 1.03
CA PHE A 80 2.28 -5.92 0.66
C PHE A 80 0.75 -5.79 0.64
N HIS A 81 0.04 -6.76 0.06
CA HIS A 81 -1.42 -6.74 0.00
C HIS A 81 -2.05 -6.88 1.39
N ILE A 82 -1.43 -7.65 2.29
CA ILE A 82 -1.84 -7.74 3.70
C ILE A 82 -1.71 -6.38 4.39
N CYS A 83 -0.53 -5.75 4.28
CA CYS A 83 -0.26 -4.44 4.88
C CYS A 83 -1.16 -3.35 4.29
N LYS A 84 -1.39 -3.38 2.98
CA LYS A 84 -2.29 -2.47 2.28
C LYS A 84 -3.73 -2.65 2.74
N ASN A 85 -4.19 -3.88 2.89
CA ASN A 85 -5.51 -4.19 3.42
C ASN A 85 -5.68 -3.61 4.84
N PHE A 86 -4.69 -3.80 5.72
CA PHE A 86 -4.70 -3.20 7.06
C PHE A 86 -4.76 -1.65 7.00
N ASN A 87 -3.90 -1.04 6.18
CA ASN A 87 -3.84 0.41 6.00
C ASN A 87 -5.16 1.00 5.48
N ASP A 88 -5.80 0.32 4.52
CA ASP A 88 -7.02 0.79 3.89
C ASP A 88 -8.24 0.51 4.77
N ARG A 89 -8.38 -0.69 5.34
CA ARG A 89 -9.57 -1.09 6.11
C ARG A 89 -9.56 -0.68 7.57
N ILE A 90 -8.39 -0.48 8.17
CA ILE A 90 -8.27 -0.12 9.58
C ILE A 90 -7.88 1.34 9.72
N LEU A 91 -6.66 1.72 9.29
CA LEU A 91 -6.15 3.07 9.52
C LEU A 91 -6.92 4.15 8.75
N THR A 92 -7.17 3.92 7.47
CA THR A 92 -7.87 4.91 6.63
C THR A 92 -9.34 5.05 7.06
N GLU A 93 -10.00 3.95 7.41
CA GLU A 93 -11.39 3.98 7.89
C GLU A 93 -11.51 4.57 9.29
N LEU A 94 -10.65 4.22 10.25
CA LEU A 94 -10.63 4.87 11.57
C LEU A 94 -10.46 6.39 11.44
N ARG A 95 -9.53 6.82 10.59
CA ARG A 95 -9.32 8.25 10.31
C ARG A 95 -10.59 8.91 9.74
N ARG A 96 -11.33 8.22 8.85
CA ARG A 96 -12.59 8.72 8.28
C ARG A 96 -13.70 8.79 9.33
N LEU A 97 -13.88 7.73 10.12
CA LEU A 97 -14.88 7.68 11.19
C LEU A 97 -14.65 8.80 12.20
N GLU A 98 -13.41 9.02 12.61
CA GLU A 98 -13.09 10.10 13.53
C GLU A 98 -13.34 11.49 12.93
N GLN A 99 -13.00 11.69 11.66
CA GLN A 99 -13.33 12.94 10.97
C GLN A 99 -14.83 13.20 10.94
N ASN A 100 -15.64 12.18 10.67
CA ASN A 100 -17.10 12.30 10.65
C ASN A 100 -17.64 12.62 12.05
N ARG A 101 -17.17 11.90 13.08
CA ARG A 101 -17.54 12.14 14.49
C ARG A 101 -17.26 13.57 14.92
N LEU A 102 -16.08 14.10 14.60
CA LEU A 102 -15.69 15.48 14.92
C LEU A 102 -16.53 16.50 14.17
N GLN A 103 -16.84 16.23 12.90
CA GLN A 103 -17.69 17.11 12.09
C GLN A 103 -19.14 17.15 12.62
N GLU A 104 -19.70 16.00 13.00
CA GLU A 104 -21.01 15.89 13.62
C GLU A 104 -21.06 16.59 14.98
N ALA A 105 -20.06 16.35 15.85
CA ALA A 105 -19.94 17.00 17.15
C ALA A 105 -19.88 18.53 17.01
N ALA A 106 -19.04 19.03 16.09
CA ALA A 106 -18.94 20.47 15.81
C ALA A 106 -20.25 21.04 15.25
N SER A 107 -20.95 20.31 14.40
CA SER A 107 -22.24 20.74 13.82
C SER A 107 -23.33 20.82 14.90
N SER A 108 -23.39 19.82 15.78
CA SER A 108 -24.29 19.81 16.94
C SER A 108 -24.02 20.99 17.88
N CYS A 109 -22.75 21.24 18.23
CA CYS A 109 -22.38 22.38 19.06
C CYS A 109 -22.73 23.72 18.41
N ARG A 110 -22.52 23.87 17.09
CA ARG A 110 -22.94 25.08 16.35
C ARG A 110 -24.46 25.28 16.38
N ALA A 111 -25.25 24.21 16.26
CA ALA A 111 -26.70 24.29 16.35
C ALA A 111 -27.16 24.75 17.75
N LYS A 112 -26.55 24.23 18.82
CA LYS A 112 -26.77 24.70 20.19
C LYS A 112 -26.39 26.17 20.36
N LEU A 113 -25.22 26.56 19.83
CA LEU A 113 -24.72 27.93 19.88
C LEU A 113 -25.70 28.94 19.25
N THR A 114 -26.30 28.59 18.12
CA THR A 114 -27.31 29.43 17.46
C THR A 114 -28.54 29.63 18.34
N LYS A 115 -28.99 28.58 19.04
CA LYS A 115 -30.13 28.66 19.97
C LYS A 115 -29.79 29.51 21.20
N LEU A 116 -28.63 29.28 21.82
CA LEU A 116 -28.20 30.05 23.00
C LEU A 116 -27.95 31.52 22.68
N ARG A 117 -27.40 31.84 21.50
CA ARG A 117 -27.27 33.24 21.06
C ARG A 117 -28.61 33.95 20.95
N LYS A 118 -29.64 33.25 20.47
CA LYS A 118 -31.00 33.77 20.45
C LYS A 118 -31.54 33.96 21.88
N ALA A 119 -31.40 32.95 22.73
CA ALA A 119 -31.81 33.04 24.14
C ALA A 119 -31.10 34.18 24.88
N LEU A 120 -29.81 34.42 24.63
CA LEU A 120 -29.04 35.51 25.22
C LEU A 120 -29.58 36.90 24.84
N CYS A 121 -30.09 37.07 23.61
CA CYS A 121 -30.75 38.31 23.19
C CYS A 121 -32.07 38.53 23.94
N ASP A 122 -32.78 37.45 24.26
CA ASP A 122 -34.11 37.48 24.89
C ASP A 122 -34.06 37.42 26.43
N ALA A 123 -32.89 37.12 27.03
CA ALA A 123 -32.72 36.85 28.46
C ALA A 123 -32.64 38.11 29.35
N ALA A 124 -33.11 37.96 30.60
CA ALA A 124 -32.97 38.98 31.64
C ALA A 124 -31.49 39.18 32.03
N GLN A 125 -31.14 40.38 32.51
CA GLN A 125 -29.73 40.74 32.80
C GLN A 125 -29.08 39.81 33.87
N SER A 126 -29.88 39.23 34.77
CA SER A 126 -29.44 38.27 35.78
C SER A 126 -29.06 36.89 35.20
N GLU A 127 -29.63 36.50 34.05
CA GLU A 127 -29.44 35.18 33.43
C GLU A 127 -28.32 35.19 32.36
N LYS A 128 -27.99 36.37 31.82
CA LYS A 128 -26.96 36.51 30.77
C LYS A 128 -25.58 35.93 31.13
N PRO A 129 -25.03 36.13 32.35
CA PRO A 129 -23.69 35.62 32.66
C PRO A 129 -23.57 34.09 32.53
N GLU A 130 -24.62 33.36 32.91
CA GLU A 130 -24.65 31.90 32.83
C GLU A 130 -24.70 31.44 31.36
N ILE A 131 -25.55 32.07 30.55
CA ILE A 131 -25.66 31.78 29.11
C ILE A 131 -24.36 32.13 28.37
N GLU A 132 -23.68 33.22 28.74
CA GLU A 132 -22.39 33.62 28.15
C GLU A 132 -21.29 32.59 28.42
N LEU A 133 -21.23 32.02 29.63
CA LEU A 133 -20.32 30.94 29.97
C LEU A 133 -20.57 29.71 29.09
N GLU A 134 -21.83 29.26 28.97
CA GLU A 134 -22.19 28.11 28.13
C GLU A 134 -21.85 28.36 26.64
N VAL A 135 -22.06 29.58 26.15
CA VAL A 135 -21.69 29.98 24.78
C VAL A 135 -20.18 29.88 24.56
N GLU A 136 -19.36 30.31 25.52
CA GLU A 136 -17.89 30.28 25.40
C GLU A 136 -17.33 28.86 25.51
N GLU A 137 -17.93 28.02 26.36
CA GLU A 137 -17.62 26.58 26.43
C GLU A 137 -17.89 25.91 25.07
N LEU A 138 -19.07 26.10 24.51
CA LEU A 138 -19.43 25.53 23.20
C LEU A 138 -18.55 26.06 22.06
N ARG A 139 -18.17 27.34 22.08
CA ARG A 139 -17.20 27.90 21.11
C ARG A 139 -15.85 27.22 21.22
N THR A 140 -15.41 26.93 22.43
CA THR A 140 -14.16 26.23 22.69
C THR A 140 -14.23 24.81 22.17
N SER A 141 -15.32 24.07 22.43
CA SER A 141 -15.55 22.74 21.87
C SER A 141 -15.57 22.73 20.33
N VAL A 142 -16.22 23.71 19.69
CA VAL A 142 -16.24 23.82 18.20
C VAL A 142 -14.84 24.09 17.65
N ARG A 143 -14.07 24.97 18.29
CA ARG A 143 -12.68 25.27 17.90
C ARG A 143 -11.80 24.04 18.04
N GLU A 144 -11.94 23.31 19.13
CA GLU A 144 -11.21 22.06 19.40
C GLU A 144 -11.52 20.98 18.37
N ALA A 145 -12.80 20.69 18.13
CA ALA A 145 -13.21 19.72 17.12
C ALA A 145 -12.70 20.10 15.72
N GLY A 146 -12.71 21.40 15.38
CA GLY A 146 -12.15 21.91 14.14
C GLY A 146 -10.64 21.70 14.01
N ARG A 147 -9.90 21.91 15.11
CA ARG A 147 -8.44 21.67 15.20
C ARG A 147 -8.11 20.20 14.96
N GLN A 148 -8.79 19.30 15.67
CA GLN A 148 -8.60 17.85 15.54
C GLN A 148 -8.97 17.35 14.13
N TYR A 149 -10.07 17.86 13.57
CA TYR A 149 -10.45 17.55 12.19
C TYR A 149 -9.37 17.98 11.19
N ALA A 150 -8.78 19.17 11.37
CA ALA A 150 -7.73 19.68 10.50
C ALA A 150 -6.44 18.86 10.59
N ALA A 151 -6.11 18.31 11.77
CA ALA A 151 -4.98 17.39 11.93
C ALA A 151 -5.17 16.10 11.11
N LEU A 152 -6.39 15.53 11.11
CA LEU A 152 -6.73 14.32 10.36
C LEU A 152 -6.88 14.55 8.85
N LYS A 153 -7.15 15.79 8.41
CA LYS A 153 -7.34 16.11 7.00
C LYS A 153 -6.04 15.90 6.23
N GLY A 154 -6.04 15.06 5.20
CA GLY A 154 -4.83 14.77 4.43
C GLY A 154 -3.74 14.01 5.20
N SER A 155 -4.04 13.45 6.38
CA SER A 155 -3.07 12.67 7.15
C SER A 155 -2.93 11.22 6.68
N ARG A 156 -3.72 10.77 5.68
CA ARG A 156 -3.69 9.37 5.21
C ARG A 156 -2.27 8.89 4.92
N PHE A 157 -1.47 9.65 4.18
CA PHE A 157 -0.10 9.25 3.85
C PHE A 157 0.77 9.05 5.09
N VAL A 158 0.68 9.96 6.08
CA VAL A 158 1.52 9.87 7.28
C VAL A 158 1.12 8.68 8.15
N ILE A 159 -0.17 8.40 8.32
CA ILE A 159 -0.60 7.27 9.15
C ILE A 159 -0.38 5.91 8.49
N THR A 160 -0.35 5.82 7.15
CA THR A 160 -0.12 4.55 6.44
C THR A 160 1.36 4.24 6.16
N SER A 161 2.25 5.21 6.41
CA SER A 161 3.70 5.06 6.17
C SER A 161 4.41 4.60 7.44
N SER A 162 5.51 3.86 7.31
CA SER A 162 6.36 3.59 8.47
C SER A 162 7.08 4.85 8.93
N ARG A 163 7.39 4.93 10.23
CA ARG A 163 8.08 6.08 10.82
C ARG A 163 9.43 6.35 10.14
N ASP A 164 10.16 5.30 9.76
CA ASP A 164 11.44 5.44 9.07
C ASP A 164 11.31 5.98 7.64
N VAL A 165 10.23 5.62 6.93
CA VAL A 165 9.93 6.20 5.61
C VAL A 165 9.65 7.69 5.75
N LEU A 166 8.91 8.10 6.78
CA LEU A 166 8.65 9.52 7.03
C LEU A 166 9.93 10.29 7.41
N LYS A 167 10.78 9.72 8.26
CA LYS A 167 12.09 10.29 8.61
C LYS A 167 12.96 10.52 7.38
N ARG A 168 13.12 9.49 6.54
CA ARG A 168 13.88 9.59 5.28
C ARG A 168 13.29 10.64 4.34
N LYS A 169 11.97 10.73 4.23
CA LYS A 169 11.32 11.78 3.41
C LYS A 169 11.55 13.18 3.96
N ASP A 170 11.49 13.37 5.28
CA ASP A 170 11.78 14.66 5.90
C ASP A 170 13.25 15.06 5.69
N GLU A 171 14.19 14.11 5.75
CA GLU A 171 15.61 14.34 5.47
C GLU A 171 15.88 14.74 4.02
N LEU A 172 15.34 13.98 3.05
CA LEU A 172 15.41 14.32 1.63
C LEU A 172 14.78 15.68 1.34
N ALA A 173 13.67 16.03 2.01
CA ALA A 173 13.05 17.33 1.89
C ALA A 173 13.93 18.46 2.43
N ARG A 174 14.68 18.24 3.53
CA ARG A 174 15.65 19.22 4.04
C ARG A 174 16.79 19.45 3.06
N GLU A 175 17.34 18.39 2.47
CA GLU A 175 18.39 18.48 1.45
C GLU A 175 17.90 19.23 0.21
N HIS A 176 16.75 18.82 -0.33
CA HIS A 176 16.13 19.49 -1.47
C HIS A 176 15.89 20.98 -1.20
N ASN A 177 15.30 21.31 -0.04
CA ASN A 177 15.04 22.70 0.33
C ASN A 177 16.33 23.51 0.54
N ARG A 178 17.41 22.91 1.06
CA ARG A 178 18.73 23.55 1.15
C ARG A 178 19.28 23.90 -0.23
N HIS A 179 19.21 22.95 -1.18
CA HIS A 179 19.62 23.20 -2.56
C HIS A 179 18.79 24.30 -3.23
N LEU A 180 17.47 24.30 -3.04
CA LEU A 180 16.60 25.37 -3.55
C LEU A 180 16.98 26.74 -2.95
N ALA A 181 17.21 26.80 -1.64
CA ALA A 181 17.60 28.03 -0.96
C ALA A 181 18.95 28.57 -1.48
N GLN A 182 19.96 27.72 -1.63
CA GLN A 182 21.27 28.11 -2.17
C GLN A 182 21.20 28.59 -3.62
N ARG A 183 20.35 27.95 -4.45
CA ARG A 183 20.27 28.24 -5.89
C ARG A 183 19.44 29.48 -6.20
N TYR A 184 18.40 29.75 -5.41
CA TYR A 184 17.43 30.81 -5.69
C TYR A 184 17.37 31.85 -4.57
N GLU A 185 16.95 31.45 -3.36
CA GLU A 185 16.64 32.39 -2.26
C GLU A 185 17.85 33.23 -1.84
N ASN A 186 19.00 32.60 -1.63
CA ASN A 186 20.24 33.29 -1.25
C ASN A 186 20.78 34.23 -2.34
N LYS A 187 20.33 34.05 -3.58
CA LYS A 187 20.68 34.91 -4.72
C LYS A 187 19.61 35.96 -5.00
N GLY A 188 18.57 36.06 -4.17
CA GLY A 188 17.43 36.96 -4.37
C GLY A 188 16.54 36.58 -5.57
N LEU A 189 16.65 35.35 -6.08
CA LEU A 189 15.88 34.89 -7.23
C LEU A 189 14.57 34.20 -6.77
N PRO A 190 13.45 34.42 -7.46
CA PRO A 190 12.22 33.66 -7.21
C PRO A 190 12.37 32.19 -7.62
N LEU A 191 11.59 31.31 -7.01
CA LEU A 191 11.53 29.90 -7.41
C LEU A 191 10.96 29.76 -8.83
N PRO A 192 11.52 28.88 -9.68
CA PRO A 192 10.97 28.59 -11.00
C PRO A 192 9.54 28.06 -10.94
N ASN A 193 8.79 28.28 -12.01
CA ASN A 193 7.45 27.69 -12.17
C ASN A 193 7.51 26.16 -12.04
N GLY A 194 6.72 25.60 -11.11
CA GLY A 194 6.66 24.17 -10.81
C GLY A 194 7.56 23.71 -9.67
N GLU A 195 8.57 24.50 -9.28
CA GLU A 195 9.41 24.21 -8.12
C GLU A 195 8.77 24.71 -6.83
N ARG A 196 8.87 23.91 -5.76
CA ARG A 196 8.32 24.24 -4.44
C ARG A 196 9.12 23.60 -3.32
N LYS A 197 9.15 24.25 -2.16
CA LYS A 197 9.67 23.65 -0.94
C LYS A 197 8.88 22.39 -0.58
N TRP A 198 9.60 21.33 -0.23
CA TRP A 198 9.01 20.08 0.24
C TRP A 198 8.73 20.16 1.75
N SER A 199 7.67 19.48 2.19
CA SER A 199 7.33 19.41 3.61
C SER A 199 8.37 18.61 4.39
N ILE A 200 8.86 19.17 5.49
CA ILE A 200 9.84 18.56 6.41
C ILE A 200 9.18 18.11 7.74
N ARG A 201 7.85 18.10 7.80
CA ARG A 201 7.06 17.93 9.02
C ARG A 201 6.27 16.61 9.03
N ASN A 202 6.65 15.61 8.24
CA ASN A 202 5.86 14.38 8.15
C ASN A 202 5.84 13.63 9.49
N VAL A 203 7.00 13.51 10.16
CA VAL A 203 7.07 12.85 11.48
C VAL A 203 6.30 13.64 12.54
N GLN A 204 6.49 14.96 12.60
CA GLN A 204 5.75 15.82 13.53
C GLN A 204 4.23 15.70 13.32
N ARG A 205 3.79 15.67 12.07
CA ARG A 205 2.37 15.50 11.71
C ARG A 205 1.84 14.12 12.12
N LEU A 206 2.66 13.07 12.01
CA LEU A 206 2.29 11.75 12.52
C LEU A 206 2.06 11.81 14.03
N GLU A 207 3.02 12.34 14.80
CA GLU A 207 2.91 12.42 16.27
C GLU A 207 1.69 13.24 16.71
N GLN A 208 1.39 14.34 16.02
CA GLN A 208 0.19 15.12 16.29
C GLN A 208 -1.07 14.27 16.11
N VAL A 209 -1.20 13.58 14.97
CA VAL A 209 -2.39 12.78 14.67
C VAL A 209 -2.55 11.61 15.65
N LEU A 210 -1.46 10.93 16.01
CA LEU A 210 -1.50 9.83 16.98
C LEU A 210 -1.64 10.31 18.43
N GLY A 211 -1.26 11.56 18.73
CA GLY A 211 -1.44 12.17 20.04
C GLY A 211 -2.88 12.59 20.32
N GLU A 212 -3.63 12.95 19.27
CA GLU A 212 -5.03 13.39 19.37
C GLU A 212 -6.04 12.22 19.38
N ASN A 213 -5.64 11.00 18.97
CA ASN A 213 -6.55 9.87 18.86
C ASN A 213 -5.91 8.53 19.29
N GLU A 214 -6.39 7.98 20.40
CA GLU A 214 -5.91 6.73 20.98
C GLU A 214 -6.15 5.51 20.08
N ASN A 215 -7.34 5.39 19.48
CA ASN A 215 -7.66 4.27 18.59
C ASN A 215 -6.77 4.24 17.35
N LEU A 216 -6.45 5.40 16.77
CA LEU A 216 -5.50 5.51 15.67
C LEU A 216 -4.07 5.17 16.11
N LYS A 217 -3.66 5.57 17.32
CA LYS A 217 -2.36 5.19 17.90
C LYS A 217 -2.25 3.68 18.07
N LEU A 218 -3.26 3.04 18.65
CA LEU A 218 -3.33 1.58 18.82
C LEU A 218 -3.30 0.87 17.46
N ALA A 219 -4.12 1.31 16.51
CA ALA A 219 -4.13 0.75 15.16
C ALA A 219 -2.78 0.90 14.44
N PHE A 220 -2.13 2.06 14.59
CA PHE A 220 -0.81 2.30 14.00
C PHE A 220 0.24 1.34 14.58
N PHE A 221 0.23 1.18 15.90
CA PHE A 221 1.10 0.23 16.60
C PHE A 221 0.86 -1.22 16.12
N LEU A 222 -0.40 -1.66 16.05
CA LEU A 222 -0.74 -2.99 15.54
C LEU A 222 -0.28 -3.18 14.09
N GLY A 223 -0.40 -2.15 13.24
CA GLY A 223 0.08 -2.19 11.86
C GLY A 223 1.60 -2.32 11.74
N ASP A 224 2.35 -1.67 12.63
CA ASP A 224 3.82 -1.80 12.66
C ASP A 224 4.27 -3.17 13.20
N GLN A 225 3.59 -3.70 14.23
CA GLN A 225 3.83 -5.07 14.71
C GLN A 225 3.53 -6.12 13.63
N LEU A 226 2.45 -5.93 12.87
CA LEU A 226 2.10 -6.81 11.75
C LEU A 226 3.20 -6.82 10.68
N LYS A 227 3.72 -5.65 10.30
CA LYS A 227 4.83 -5.54 9.34
C LYS A 227 6.08 -6.26 9.84
N ALA A 228 6.39 -6.12 11.13
CA ALA A 228 7.52 -6.81 11.75
C ALA A 228 7.34 -8.33 11.71
N GLY A 229 6.16 -8.83 12.08
CA GLY A 229 5.84 -10.27 11.99
C GLY A 229 5.94 -10.80 10.55
N LEU A 230 5.42 -10.06 9.57
CA LEU A 230 5.49 -10.41 8.15
C LEU A 230 6.91 -10.36 7.55
N ALA A 231 7.84 -9.68 8.21
CA ALA A 231 9.25 -9.61 7.81
C ALA A 231 10.10 -10.76 8.38
N CYS A 232 9.52 -11.63 9.24
CA CYS A 232 10.22 -12.77 9.80
C CYS A 232 10.62 -13.77 8.70
N THR A 233 11.85 -14.30 8.79
CA THR A 233 12.41 -15.27 7.84
C THR A 233 12.47 -16.69 8.41
N ASP A 234 11.91 -16.90 9.59
CA ASP A 234 11.82 -18.20 10.24
C ASP A 234 10.35 -18.61 10.34
N GLU A 235 10.03 -19.82 9.87
CA GLU A 235 8.65 -20.28 9.66
C GLU A 235 7.89 -20.36 11.00
N GLN A 236 8.57 -20.90 12.02
CA GLN A 236 8.00 -21.08 13.35
C GLN A 236 7.81 -19.73 14.06
N ARG A 237 8.85 -18.90 14.10
CA ARG A 237 8.77 -17.56 14.72
C ARG A 237 7.76 -16.66 14.04
N MET A 238 7.60 -16.77 12.72
CA MET A 238 6.58 -16.02 11.99
C MET A 238 5.19 -16.43 12.45
N ARG A 239 4.91 -17.74 12.54
CA ARG A 239 3.63 -18.27 13.02
C ARG A 239 3.34 -17.82 14.45
N GLU A 240 4.27 -18.06 15.36
CA GLU A 240 4.13 -17.68 16.77
C GLU A 240 3.92 -16.16 16.91
N GLY A 241 4.68 -15.35 16.17
CA GLY A 241 4.53 -13.90 16.16
C GLY A 241 3.17 -13.44 15.64
N LEU A 242 2.64 -14.07 14.58
CA LEU A 242 1.31 -13.77 14.04
C LEU A 242 0.18 -14.23 14.98
N GLU A 243 0.34 -15.35 15.67
CA GLU A 243 -0.60 -15.83 16.69
C GLU A 243 -0.65 -14.90 17.90
N GLN A 244 0.51 -14.46 18.39
CA GLN A 244 0.61 -13.44 19.45
C GLN A 244 -0.01 -12.12 18.99
N TRP A 245 0.28 -11.70 17.75
CA TRP A 245 -0.33 -10.51 17.16
C TRP A 245 -1.85 -10.62 17.06
N LEU A 246 -2.39 -11.79 16.67
CA LEU A 246 -3.82 -12.06 16.62
C LEU A 246 -4.46 -11.97 18.01
N ALA A 247 -3.84 -12.56 19.03
CA ALA A 247 -4.31 -12.49 20.41
C ALA A 247 -4.35 -11.04 20.93
N LEU A 248 -3.30 -10.27 20.66
CA LEU A 248 -3.25 -8.84 21.00
C LEU A 248 -4.29 -8.03 20.22
N SER A 249 -4.38 -8.22 18.90
CA SER A 249 -5.35 -7.53 18.06
C SER A 249 -6.79 -7.84 18.47
N GLN A 250 -7.05 -9.05 18.95
CA GLN A 250 -8.37 -9.47 19.43
C GLN A 250 -8.83 -8.71 20.68
N SER A 251 -7.91 -8.33 21.58
CA SER A 251 -8.26 -7.55 22.78
C SER A 251 -8.75 -6.14 22.45
N TYR A 252 -8.36 -5.60 21.29
CA TYR A 252 -8.74 -4.26 20.82
C TYR A 252 -9.97 -4.23 19.91
N VAL A 253 -10.64 -5.36 19.68
CA VAL A 253 -11.80 -5.44 18.78
C VAL A 253 -12.99 -4.60 19.28
N VAL A 254 -13.11 -4.37 20.59
CA VAL A 254 -14.17 -3.54 21.15
C VAL A 254 -13.98 -2.07 20.74
N GLN A 255 -12.75 -1.57 20.82
CA GLN A 255 -12.40 -0.19 20.45
C GLN A 255 -12.31 -0.02 18.92
N ILE A 256 -11.86 -1.06 18.22
CA ILE A 256 -11.67 -1.07 16.76
C ILE A 256 -12.40 -2.28 16.16
N PRO A 257 -13.73 -2.20 15.95
CA PRO A 257 -14.54 -3.33 15.48
C PRO A 257 -14.09 -3.92 14.14
N MET A 258 -13.45 -3.11 13.29
CA MET A 258 -12.94 -3.51 11.98
C MET A 258 -11.82 -4.57 12.08
N LEU A 259 -11.14 -4.68 13.23
CA LEU A 259 -10.14 -5.72 13.47
C LEU A 259 -10.75 -7.12 13.43
N LYS A 260 -12.03 -7.30 13.79
CA LYS A 260 -12.67 -8.62 13.79
C LYS A 260 -12.59 -9.32 12.44
N ALA A 261 -12.92 -8.59 11.37
CA ALA A 261 -12.89 -9.14 10.01
C ALA A 261 -11.45 -9.35 9.51
N PHE A 262 -10.52 -8.47 9.90
CA PHE A 262 -9.12 -8.58 9.56
C PHE A 262 -8.44 -9.77 10.25
N ASN A 263 -8.68 -9.97 11.55
CA ASN A 263 -8.15 -11.07 12.34
C ASN A 263 -8.63 -12.42 11.78
N LYS A 264 -9.93 -12.53 11.45
CA LYS A 264 -10.47 -13.73 10.79
C LYS A 264 -9.76 -14.02 9.47
N MET A 265 -9.43 -12.99 8.69
CA MET A 265 -8.70 -13.13 7.44
C MET A 265 -7.28 -13.67 7.67
N ILE A 266 -6.51 -13.09 8.59
CA ILE A 266 -5.15 -13.57 8.91
C ILE A 266 -5.19 -15.02 9.40
N GLN A 267 -6.13 -15.34 10.31
CA GLN A 267 -6.29 -16.69 10.83
C GLN A 267 -6.61 -17.72 9.74
N THR A 268 -7.55 -17.40 8.83
CA THR A 268 -7.94 -18.29 7.73
C THR A 268 -6.81 -18.45 6.71
N ARG A 269 -5.91 -17.48 6.59
CA ARG A 269 -4.86 -17.43 5.58
C ARG A 269 -3.46 -17.74 6.13
N MET A 270 -3.35 -18.16 7.39
CA MET A 270 -2.07 -18.35 8.11
C MET A 270 -1.07 -19.18 7.30
N GLU A 271 -1.49 -20.35 6.79
CA GLU A 271 -0.61 -21.24 6.03
C GLU A 271 0.00 -20.57 4.80
N GLY A 272 -0.79 -19.79 4.06
CA GLY A 272 -0.28 -19.10 2.87
C GLY A 272 0.59 -17.89 3.19
N ILE A 273 0.42 -17.30 4.39
CA ILE A 273 1.28 -16.21 4.87
C ILE A 273 2.65 -16.78 5.26
N VAL A 274 2.64 -17.87 6.03
CA VAL A 274 3.84 -18.57 6.53
C VAL A 274 4.61 -19.24 5.40
N SER A 275 3.92 -19.74 4.37
CA SER A 275 4.54 -20.33 3.16
C SER A 275 5.53 -19.39 2.45
N ARG A 276 5.42 -18.08 2.68
CA ARG A 276 6.38 -17.09 2.17
C ARG A 276 7.80 -17.31 2.66
N VAL A 277 7.98 -17.84 3.87
CA VAL A 277 9.31 -18.13 4.42
C VAL A 277 9.98 -19.25 3.61
N ARG A 278 9.23 -20.31 3.33
CA ARG A 278 9.71 -21.46 2.55
C ARG A 278 9.91 -21.13 1.08
N TYR A 279 9.04 -20.29 0.53
CA TYR A 279 9.06 -19.86 -0.86
C TYR A 279 9.13 -18.33 -0.92
N PRO A 280 10.32 -17.74 -0.70
CA PRO A 280 10.49 -16.28 -0.66
C PRO A 280 10.32 -15.69 -2.06
N THR A 281 9.08 -15.38 -2.41
CA THR A 281 8.78 -14.70 -3.66
C THR A 281 8.86 -13.19 -3.47
N SER A 282 9.73 -12.52 -4.24
CA SER A 282 9.69 -11.06 -4.33
C SER A 282 8.54 -10.60 -5.23
N ASN A 283 7.93 -9.45 -4.92
CA ASN A 283 6.93 -8.84 -5.79
C ASN A 283 7.53 -8.07 -6.98
N GLY A 284 8.86 -7.97 -7.06
CA GLY A 284 9.54 -7.16 -8.07
C GLY A 284 9.12 -7.46 -9.51
N PRO A 285 9.01 -8.74 -9.93
CA PRO A 285 8.51 -9.08 -11.27
C PRO A 285 7.08 -8.59 -11.52
N LEU A 286 6.17 -8.78 -10.55
CA LEU A 286 4.78 -8.35 -10.61
C LEU A 286 4.65 -6.83 -10.62
N GLU A 287 5.35 -6.12 -9.75
CA GLU A 287 5.40 -4.66 -9.72
C GLU A 287 5.97 -4.08 -11.03
N GLY A 288 7.02 -4.71 -11.55
CA GLY A 288 7.61 -4.38 -12.84
C GLY A 288 6.62 -4.54 -13.98
N CYS A 289 5.88 -5.66 -13.99
CA CYS A 289 4.81 -5.91 -14.96
C CYS A 289 3.67 -4.89 -14.81
N ASN A 290 3.20 -4.63 -13.60
CA ASN A 290 2.15 -3.64 -13.34
C ASN A 290 2.56 -2.22 -13.78
N THR A 291 3.82 -1.85 -13.58
CA THR A 291 4.37 -0.59 -14.06
C THR A 291 4.47 -0.55 -15.58
N MET A 292 4.88 -1.67 -16.20
CA MET A 292 4.93 -1.84 -17.65
C MET A 292 3.54 -1.69 -18.26
N ILE A 293 2.53 -2.41 -17.75
CA ILE A 293 1.13 -2.33 -18.18
C ILE A 293 0.62 -0.88 -18.12
N LYS A 294 0.83 -0.21 -16.99
CA LYS A 294 0.44 1.21 -16.82
C LYS A 294 1.14 2.12 -17.82
N THR A 295 2.41 1.85 -18.12
CA THR A 295 3.21 2.66 -19.04
C THR A 295 2.77 2.48 -20.49
N VAL A 296 2.59 1.23 -20.94
CA VAL A 296 2.09 0.92 -22.29
C VAL A 296 0.72 1.57 -22.50
N ARG A 297 -0.16 1.48 -21.51
CA ARG A 297 -1.47 2.14 -21.55
C ARG A 297 -1.37 3.67 -21.65
N ARG A 298 -0.48 4.30 -20.87
CA ARG A 298 -0.26 5.75 -20.89
C ARG A 298 0.29 6.22 -22.24
N GLN A 299 1.25 5.49 -22.80
CA GLN A 299 1.85 5.82 -24.10
C GLN A 299 0.84 5.73 -25.26
N ALA A 300 -0.09 4.78 -25.19
CA ALA A 300 -1.13 4.63 -26.21
C ALA A 300 -2.35 5.55 -26.02
N TYR A 301 -2.40 6.33 -24.94
CA TYR A 301 -3.60 7.08 -24.51
C TYR A 301 -4.84 6.18 -24.34
N GLY A 302 -4.62 4.91 -23.97
CA GLY A 302 -5.65 3.88 -23.87
C GLY A 302 -5.71 2.93 -25.08
N PHE A 303 -6.46 1.84 -24.94
CA PHE A 303 -6.70 0.87 -26.00
C PHE A 303 -8.19 0.60 -26.09
N ARG A 304 -8.74 0.56 -27.31
CA ARG A 304 -10.16 0.19 -27.54
C ARG A 304 -10.35 -1.33 -27.57
N ASP A 305 -9.40 -2.04 -28.17
CA ASP A 305 -9.41 -3.50 -28.26
C ASP A 305 -8.52 -4.13 -27.16
N THR A 306 -9.16 -4.91 -26.28
CA THR A 306 -8.49 -5.65 -25.20
C THR A 306 -7.51 -6.69 -25.75
N GLN A 307 -7.84 -7.37 -26.84
CA GLN A 307 -6.99 -8.43 -27.41
C GLN A 307 -5.71 -7.84 -27.99
N TYR A 308 -5.83 -6.75 -28.75
CA TYR A 308 -4.66 -6.02 -29.23
C TYR A 308 -3.79 -5.48 -28.08
N PHE A 309 -4.42 -4.96 -27.01
CA PHE A 309 -3.69 -4.55 -25.82
C PHE A 309 -2.92 -5.72 -25.20
N PHE A 310 -3.54 -6.89 -25.07
CA PHE A 310 -2.90 -8.10 -24.57
C PHE A 310 -1.71 -8.53 -25.42
N LEU A 311 -1.83 -8.47 -26.75
CA LEU A 311 -0.70 -8.75 -27.65
C LEU A 311 0.48 -7.80 -27.41
N LYS A 312 0.22 -6.51 -27.18
CA LYS A 312 1.28 -5.54 -26.84
C LYS A 312 1.94 -5.85 -25.50
N LEU A 313 1.17 -6.31 -24.52
CA LEU A 313 1.72 -6.71 -23.21
C LEU A 313 2.61 -7.95 -23.34
N TRP A 314 2.18 -8.96 -24.10
CA TRP A 314 2.96 -10.16 -24.41
C TRP A 314 4.30 -9.84 -25.09
N ASP A 315 4.29 -8.98 -26.10
CA ASP A 315 5.52 -8.56 -26.79
C ASP A 315 6.44 -7.80 -25.83
N ARG A 316 5.88 -6.88 -25.03
CA ARG A 316 6.65 -6.05 -24.11
C ARG A 316 7.28 -6.85 -22.96
N SER A 317 6.60 -7.88 -22.44
CA SER A 317 7.15 -8.70 -21.36
C SER A 317 8.36 -9.51 -21.83
N ARG A 318 8.35 -10.01 -23.07
CA ARG A 318 9.44 -10.80 -23.65
C ARG A 318 10.65 -9.95 -24.06
N TRP A 319 10.46 -8.65 -24.30
CA TRP A 319 11.56 -7.76 -24.70
C TRP A 319 12.67 -7.63 -23.65
N ARG A 320 12.34 -7.68 -22.35
CA ARG A 320 13.33 -7.62 -21.26
C ARG A 320 14.37 -8.73 -21.31
N ARG A 321 13.98 -9.91 -21.80
CA ARG A 321 14.89 -11.06 -21.98
C ARG A 321 15.90 -10.80 -23.10
N LYS A 322 15.47 -10.21 -24.21
CA LYS A 322 16.35 -9.87 -25.35
C LYS A 322 17.46 -8.90 -24.92
N THR A 323 17.16 -7.89 -24.11
CA THR A 323 18.18 -6.93 -23.64
C THR A 323 19.14 -7.55 -22.62
N ARG A 324 18.63 -8.31 -21.64
CA ARG A 324 19.48 -9.03 -20.67
C ARG A 324 20.37 -10.10 -21.30
N SER A 325 19.88 -10.84 -22.29
CA SER A 325 20.70 -11.81 -23.03
C SER A 325 21.79 -11.11 -23.81
N VAL A 326 21.49 -9.99 -24.50
CA VAL A 326 22.48 -9.20 -25.25
C VAL A 326 23.53 -8.56 -24.33
N GLU A 327 23.14 -8.05 -23.16
CA GLU A 327 24.07 -7.50 -22.16
C GLU A 327 24.96 -8.58 -21.56
N LYS A 328 24.41 -9.75 -21.22
CA LYS A 328 25.18 -10.91 -20.73
C LYS A 328 26.18 -11.38 -21.79
N THR A 329 25.78 -11.52 -23.05
CA THR A 329 26.69 -11.87 -24.16
C THR A 329 27.77 -10.81 -24.39
N LYS A 330 27.48 -9.51 -24.20
CA LYS A 330 28.50 -8.45 -24.25
C LYS A 330 29.50 -8.55 -23.09
N LEU A 331 29.03 -8.75 -21.86
CA LEU A 331 29.87 -8.93 -20.67
C LEU A 331 30.76 -10.18 -20.76
N ASP A 332 30.21 -11.29 -21.26
CA ASP A 332 30.97 -12.53 -21.45
C ASP A 332 32.04 -12.37 -22.55
N ARG A 333 31.77 -11.59 -23.60
CA ARG A 333 32.76 -11.22 -24.63
C ARG A 333 33.88 -10.33 -24.09
N VAL A 334 33.56 -9.36 -23.24
CA VAL A 334 34.56 -8.49 -22.60
C VAL A 334 35.47 -9.30 -21.68
N ARG A 335 34.89 -10.21 -20.87
CA ARG A 335 35.66 -11.10 -19.99
C ARG A 335 36.53 -12.09 -20.76
N ALA A 336 36.05 -12.61 -21.89
CA ALA A 336 36.83 -13.47 -22.76
C ALA A 336 38.02 -12.72 -23.40
N ASN A 337 37.83 -11.44 -23.79
CA ASN A 337 38.92 -10.60 -24.28
C ASN A 337 39.97 -10.30 -23.20
N GLU A 338 39.55 -9.97 -21.98
CA GLU A 338 40.46 -9.73 -20.85
C GLU A 338 41.26 -11.00 -20.47
N GLN A 339 40.65 -12.19 -20.59
CA GLN A 339 41.36 -13.46 -20.40
C GLN A 339 42.34 -13.75 -21.53
N TRP A 340 41.99 -13.42 -22.78
CA TRP A 340 42.85 -13.58 -23.93
C TRP A 340 44.08 -12.66 -23.84
N GLU A 341 43.90 -11.39 -23.50
CA GLU A 341 44.99 -10.42 -23.30
C GLU A 341 45.94 -10.83 -22.15
N LYS A 342 45.40 -11.30 -21.02
CA LYS A 342 46.21 -11.82 -19.90
C LYS A 342 47.00 -13.09 -20.24
N SER A 343 46.52 -13.87 -21.20
CA SER A 343 47.20 -15.08 -21.65
C SER A 343 48.34 -14.77 -22.63
N HIS A 344 48.22 -13.67 -23.39
CA HIS A 344 49.23 -13.23 -24.36
C HIS A 344 50.26 -12.25 -23.78
N SER A 345 49.99 -11.57 -22.65
CA SER A 345 51.00 -10.75 -21.95
C SER A 345 52.03 -11.56 -21.15
N LYS A 346 51.93 -12.90 -21.14
CA LYS A 346 52.88 -13.81 -20.48
C LYS A 346 53.88 -14.47 -21.44
N ILE A 347 53.82 -14.13 -22.73
CA ILE A 347 54.66 -14.70 -23.79
C ILE A 347 55.67 -13.67 -24.35
N SER A 348 55.72 -12.45 -23.81
CA SER A 348 56.72 -11.43 -24.15
C SER A 348 57.82 -11.31 -23.10
#